data_AF-A0A561B2L2-F1
#
_entry.id   AF-A0A561B2L2-F1
#
_cell.length_a   1.000
_cell.length_b   1.000
_cell.length_c   1.000
_cell.angle_alpha   90.00
_cell.angle_beta   90.00
_cell.angle_gamma   90.00
#
_symmetry.space_group_name_H-M   'P 1'
#
loop_
_entity.id
_entity.type
_entity.pdbx_description
1 polymer ?
#
loop_
_entity_poly.entity_id
_entity_poly.type
_entity_poly.pdbx_seq_one_letter_code
_entity_poly.pdbx_strand_id
1 'polypeptide(L)'
;MWWRKRTGSARTPGRVDKVGWDDLLGRLRAVVLDVEASLAPERVQTIWELIDVGEPGIALELLCANLDDLEIEISSSTFTAIKAAGLTMQVDPSYWEVLQVAER
;
A
#
# COMPACT_ATOMS: atom_id res chain seq x y z
N MET A 1 36.99 -23.75 29.57
CA MET A 1 35.97 -22.77 30.01
C MET A 1 36.51 -21.38 29.68
N TRP A 2 35.65 -20.38 29.38
CA TRP A 2 35.98 -18.98 29.04
C TRP A 2 35.93 -18.57 27.54
N TRP A 3 34.69 -18.55 27.04
CA TRP A 3 33.99 -17.54 26.22
C TRP A 3 34.67 -16.83 25.04
N ARG A 4 34.19 -17.15 23.82
CA ARG A 4 34.37 -16.43 22.56
C ARG A 4 33.80 -15.00 22.66
N LYS A 5 34.61 -13.98 22.36
CA LYS A 5 34.13 -12.62 22.09
C LYS A 5 33.35 -12.63 20.76
N ARG A 6 32.03 -12.52 20.85
CA ARG A 6 31.16 -12.20 19.71
C ARG A 6 31.54 -10.83 19.19
N THR A 7 31.94 -10.78 17.92
CA THR A 7 32.02 -9.56 17.11
C THR A 7 30.67 -8.85 17.19
N GLY A 8 30.64 -7.69 17.84
CA GLY A 8 29.53 -6.76 17.75
C GLY A 8 29.47 -6.25 16.32
N SER A 9 28.62 -6.88 15.51
CA SER A 9 28.23 -6.35 14.21
C SER A 9 27.49 -5.04 14.46
N ALA A 10 28.14 -3.92 14.17
CA ALA A 10 27.51 -2.62 14.15
C ALA A 10 26.32 -2.70 13.17
N ARG A 11 25.09 -2.61 13.70
CA ARG A 11 23.92 -2.33 12.86
C ARG A 11 24.02 -0.87 12.46
N THR A 12 24.45 -0.62 11.24
CA THR A 12 24.19 0.65 10.57
C THR A 12 22.67 0.81 10.52
N PRO A 13 22.08 1.94 10.96
CA PRO A 13 20.65 2.14 10.85
C PRO A 13 20.30 2.17 9.36
N GLY A 14 19.46 1.20 8.98
CA GLY A 14 19.18 0.84 7.61
C GLY A 14 18.68 2.04 6.81
N ARG A 15 19.34 2.28 5.67
CA ARG A 15 18.64 2.63 4.45
C ARG A 15 17.38 1.76 4.44
N VAL A 16 16.20 2.34 4.54
CA VAL A 16 15.06 1.67 3.90
C VAL A 16 15.52 1.57 2.46
N ASP A 17 15.84 0.35 2.02
CA ASP A 17 16.50 0.13 0.74
C ASP A 17 15.60 0.78 -0.31
N LYS A 18 16.12 1.79 -1.02
CA LYS A 18 15.38 2.57 -2.02
C LYS A 18 14.60 1.67 -2.99
N VAL A 19 15.15 0.48 -3.27
CA VAL A 19 14.53 -0.61 -4.03
C VAL A 19 13.20 -1.07 -3.43
N GLY A 20 13.10 -1.27 -2.11
CA GLY A 20 11.86 -1.68 -1.45
C GLY A 20 10.79 -0.59 -1.45
N TRP A 21 11.19 0.69 -1.43
CA TRP A 21 10.26 1.81 -1.54
C TRP A 21 9.70 1.96 -2.97
N ASP A 22 10.58 1.86 -3.98
CA ASP A 22 10.17 1.93 -5.38
C ASP A 22 9.23 0.76 -5.76
N ASP A 23 9.52 -0.45 -5.26
CA ASP A 23 8.65 -1.63 -5.44
C ASP A 23 7.27 -1.43 -4.78
N LEU A 24 7.24 -0.85 -3.58
CA LEU A 24 6.01 -0.58 -2.86
C LEU A 24 5.14 0.45 -3.59
N LEU A 25 5.75 1.55 -4.07
CA LEU A 25 5.06 2.53 -4.90
C LEU A 25 4.56 1.90 -6.20
N GLY A 26 5.36 1.07 -6.86
CA GLY A 26 4.95 0.35 -8.06
C GLY A 26 3.70 -0.51 -7.85
N ARG A 27 3.61 -1.19 -6.69
CA ARG A 27 2.42 -1.99 -6.33
C ARG A 27 1.19 -1.11 -6.10
N LEU A 28 1.32 -0.02 -5.35
CA LEU A 28 0.21 0.90 -5.12
C LEU A 28 -0.31 1.47 -6.45
N ARG A 29 0.59 1.90 -7.33
CA ARG A 29 0.24 2.41 -8.67
C ARG A 29 -0.49 1.37 -9.51
N ALA A 30 -0.07 0.11 -9.45
CA ALA A 30 -0.78 -0.98 -10.14
C ALA A 30 -2.19 -1.19 -9.59
N VAL A 31 -2.40 -1.07 -8.28
CA VAL A 31 -3.74 -1.12 -7.68
C VAL A 31 -4.60 0.03 -8.18
N VAL A 32 -4.09 1.26 -8.21
CA VAL A 32 -4.83 2.42 -8.71
C VAL A 32 -5.28 2.21 -10.16
N LEU A 33 -4.38 1.74 -11.03
CA LEU A 33 -4.69 1.44 -12.44
C LEU A 33 -5.76 0.33 -12.59
N ASP A 34 -5.81 -0.63 -11.66
CA ASP A 34 -6.77 -1.74 -11.73
C ASP A 34 -8.21 -1.28 -11.43
N VAL A 35 -8.36 -0.18 -10.66
CA VAL A 35 -9.68 0.33 -10.22
C VAL A 35 -10.02 1.71 -10.77
N GLU A 36 -9.12 2.38 -11.48
CA GLU A 36 -9.31 3.76 -11.95
C GLU A 36 -10.53 3.91 -12.86
N ALA A 37 -10.87 2.88 -13.64
CA ALA A 37 -12.02 2.91 -14.55
C ALA A 37 -13.37 2.92 -13.79
N SER A 38 -13.38 2.50 -12.53
CA SER A 38 -14.55 2.48 -11.66
C SER A 38 -14.70 3.78 -10.86
N LEU A 39 -13.71 4.67 -10.92
CA LEU A 39 -13.65 5.90 -10.14
C LEU A 39 -13.82 7.13 -11.04
N ALA A 40 -14.35 8.21 -10.46
CA ALA A 40 -14.36 9.50 -11.13
C ALA A 40 -12.92 10.00 -11.37
N PRO A 41 -12.59 10.60 -12.53
CA PRO A 41 -11.23 11.04 -12.85
C PRO A 41 -10.62 11.96 -11.79
N GLU A 42 -11.43 12.80 -11.15
CA GLU A 42 -10.98 13.72 -10.11
C GLU A 42 -10.50 12.98 -8.85
N ARG A 43 -11.18 11.90 -8.46
CA ARG A 43 -10.77 11.05 -7.32
C ARG A 43 -9.46 10.35 -7.62
N VAL A 44 -9.34 9.81 -8.83
CA VAL A 44 -8.11 9.15 -9.31
C VAL A 44 -6.95 10.15 -9.33
N GLN A 45 -7.18 11.36 -9.83
CA GLN A 45 -6.17 12.42 -9.85
C GLN A 45 -5.67 12.76 -8.44
N THR A 46 -6.56 12.93 -7.45
CA THR A 46 -6.14 13.20 -6.07
C THR A 46 -5.29 12.08 -5.48
N ILE A 47 -5.61 10.81 -5.78
CA ILE A 47 -4.80 9.67 -5.34
C ILE A 47 -3.39 9.73 -5.96
N TRP A 48 -3.28 10.04 -7.25
CA TRP A 48 -1.98 10.21 -7.92
C TRP A 48 -1.16 11.35 -7.34
N GLU A 49 -1.79 12.49 -7.06
CA GLU A 49 -1.13 13.65 -6.44
C GLU A 49 -0.52 13.29 -5.08
N LEU A 50 -1.25 12.54 -4.24
CA LEU A 50 -0.75 12.05 -2.95
C LEU A 50 0.45 11.13 -3.10
N ILE A 51 0.44 10.22 -4.09
CA ILE A 51 1.57 9.35 -4.37
C ILE A 51 2.80 10.18 -4.77
N ASP A 52 2.61 11.18 -5.63
CA ASP A 52 3.71 11.97 -6.18
C ASP A 52 4.34 12.94 -5.16
N VAL A 53 3.56 13.45 -4.20
CA VAL A 53 4.09 14.28 -3.10
C VAL A 53 4.69 13.46 -1.94
N GLY A 54 4.68 12.13 -2.05
CA GLY A 54 5.32 11.24 -1.07
C GLY A 54 4.43 10.81 0.09
N GLU A 55 3.10 10.88 -0.09
CA GLU A 55 2.09 10.48 0.89
C GLU A 55 1.31 9.22 0.44
N PRO A 56 1.97 8.10 0.08
CA PRO A 56 1.29 6.93 -0.49
C PRO A 56 0.42 6.16 0.52
N GLY A 57 0.67 6.30 1.82
CA GLY A 57 -0.20 5.76 2.86
C GLY A 57 -1.57 6.44 2.83
N ILE A 58 -1.57 7.78 2.81
CA ILE A 58 -2.80 8.59 2.67
C ILE A 58 -3.48 8.30 1.33
N ALA A 59 -2.70 8.13 0.25
CA ALA A 59 -3.25 7.75 -1.05
C ALA A 59 -4.00 6.41 -1.00
N LEU A 60 -3.46 5.42 -0.28
CA LEU A 60 -4.11 4.11 -0.09
C LEU A 60 -5.36 4.23 0.79
N GLU A 61 -5.32 4.99 1.87
CA GLU A 61 -6.50 5.26 2.72
C GLU A 61 -7.63 5.90 1.92
N LEU A 62 -7.32 6.93 1.14
CA LEU A 62 -8.28 7.61 0.26
C LEU A 62 -8.82 6.67 -0.82
N LEU A 63 -7.97 5.83 -1.40
CA LEU A 63 -8.41 4.84 -2.37
C LEU A 63 -9.42 3.87 -1.75
N CYS A 64 -9.11 3.30 -0.59
CA CYS A 64 -10.02 2.40 0.12
C CYS A 64 -11.34 3.09 0.48
N ALA A 65 -11.30 4.32 1.00
CA ALA A 65 -12.50 5.09 1.30
C ALA A 65 -13.36 5.33 0.05
N ASN A 66 -12.75 5.67 -1.09
CA ASN A 66 -13.47 5.82 -2.35
C ASN A 66 -14.14 4.53 -2.82
N LEU A 67 -13.47 3.38 -2.65
CA LEU A 67 -14.01 2.08 -3.02
C LEU A 67 -15.17 1.67 -2.12
N ASP A 68 -15.07 1.91 -0.82
CA ASP A 68 -16.13 1.65 0.17
C ASP A 68 -17.34 2.56 -0.04
N ASP A 69 -17.12 3.88 -0.15
CA ASP A 69 -18.17 4.90 -0.36
C ASP A 69 -19.03 4.63 -1.60
N LEU A 70 -18.43 4.07 -2.65
CA LEU A 70 -19.07 3.79 -3.92
C LEU A 70 -19.51 2.32 -4.05
N GLU A 71 -19.33 1.52 -3.01
CA GLU A 71 -19.61 0.08 -2.99
C GLU A 71 -18.98 -0.64 -4.21
N ILE A 72 -17.76 -0.24 -4.59
CA ILE A 72 -17.05 -0.82 -5.74
C ILE A 72 -16.51 -2.18 -5.34
N GLU A 73 -17.03 -3.20 -6.01
CA GLU A 73 -16.54 -4.56 -5.89
C GLU A 73 -15.18 -4.71 -6.59
N ILE A 74 -14.18 -5.23 -5.86
CA ILE A 74 -12.82 -5.42 -6.37
C ILE A 74 -12.46 -6.90 -6.49
N SER A 75 -11.48 -7.22 -7.36
CA SER A 75 -11.02 -8.60 -7.49
C SER A 75 -10.25 -9.06 -6.25
N SER A 76 -10.22 -10.37 -5.99
CA SER A 76 -9.43 -10.92 -4.88
C SER A 76 -7.92 -10.63 -5.02
N SER A 77 -7.42 -10.50 -6.26
CA SER A 77 -6.05 -10.06 -6.54
C SER A 77 -5.81 -8.60 -6.12
N THR A 78 -6.74 -7.71 -6.45
CA THR A 78 -6.69 -6.28 -6.06
C THR A 78 -6.70 -6.15 -4.54
N PHE A 79 -7.62 -6.87 -3.87
CA PHE A 79 -7.71 -6.90 -2.41
C PHE A 79 -6.40 -7.38 -1.76
N THR A 80 -5.80 -8.45 -2.29
CA THR A 80 -4.52 -8.97 -1.80
C THR A 80 -3.40 -7.94 -1.94
N ALA A 81 -3.38 -7.20 -3.06
CA ALA A 81 -2.40 -6.16 -3.30
C ALA A 81 -2.59 -4.94 -2.36
N ILE A 82 -3.84 -4.50 -2.16
CA ILE A 82 -4.20 -3.45 -1.19
C ILE A 82 -3.72 -3.83 0.21
N LYS A 83 -4.09 -5.05 0.67
CA LYS A 83 -3.69 -5.55 1.98
C LYS A 83 -2.17 -5.60 2.15
N ALA A 84 -1.45 -6.08 1.13
CA ALA A 84 0.02 -6.15 1.18
C ALA A 84 0.66 -4.75 1.24
N ALA A 85 0.14 -3.78 0.47
CA ALA A 85 0.61 -2.41 0.50
C ALA A 85 0.32 -1.75 1.86
N GLY A 86 -0.89 -1.89 2.37
CA GLY A 86 -1.32 -1.33 3.66
C GLY A 86 -0.52 -1.86 4.84
N LEU A 87 -0.27 -3.18 4.89
CA LEU A 87 0.59 -3.78 5.91
C LEU A 87 2.02 -3.25 5.86
N THR A 88 2.55 -3.02 4.65
CA THR A 88 3.91 -2.50 4.47
C THR A 88 4.01 -1.03 4.90
N MET A 89 2.97 -0.24 4.61
CA MET A 89 2.86 1.18 4.97
C MET A 89 2.38 1.42 6.40
N GLN A 90 1.99 0.37 7.13
CA GLN A 90 1.38 0.46 8.47
C GLN A 90 0.07 1.27 8.49
N VAL A 91 -0.69 1.22 7.40
CA VAL A 91 -2.04 1.77 7.33
C VAL A 91 -2.99 0.91 8.18
N ASP A 92 -4.00 1.52 8.79
CA ASP A 92 -4.96 0.80 9.62
C ASP A 92 -5.76 -0.24 8.78
N PRO A 93 -5.86 -1.51 9.22
CA PRO A 93 -6.60 -2.52 8.49
C PRO A 93 -8.08 -2.23 8.24
N SER A 94 -8.71 -1.40 9.08
CA SER A 94 -10.12 -1.03 8.94
C SER A 94 -10.43 -0.39 7.58
N TYR A 95 -9.44 0.23 6.93
CA TYR A 95 -9.63 0.80 5.59
C TYR A 95 -9.93 -0.25 4.52
N TRP A 96 -9.28 -1.43 4.56
CA TRP A 96 -9.50 -2.45 3.53
C TRP A 96 -10.38 -3.61 3.98
N GLU A 97 -10.54 -3.84 5.29
CA GLU A 97 -11.37 -4.94 5.81
C GLU A 97 -12.87 -4.78 5.50
N VAL A 98 -13.32 -3.56 5.18
CA VAL A 98 -14.70 -3.25 4.80
C VAL A 98 -14.98 -3.42 3.30
N LEU A 99 -13.95 -3.57 2.47
CA LEU A 99 -14.09 -3.58 1.02
C LEU A 99 -14.84 -4.83 0.51
N GLN A 100 -15.68 -4.62 -0.50
CA GLN A 100 -16.40 -5.69 -1.18
C GLN A 100 -15.47 -6.41 -2.17
N VAL A 101 -15.36 -7.73 -2.03
CA VAL A 101 -14.51 -8.56 -2.88
C VAL A 101 -15.38 -9.48 -3.71
N ALA A 102 -15.18 -9.45 -5.03
CA ALA A 102 -15.88 -10.34 -5.95
C ALA A 102 -15.57 -11.80 -5.62
N GLU A 103 -16.61 -12.54 -5.25
CA GLU A 103 -16.57 -14.00 -5.24
C GLU A 103 -16.58 -14.47 -6.69
N ARG A 104 -15.53 -15.19 -7.09
CA ARG A 104 -15.40 -15.76 -8.44
C ARG A 104 -16.46 -16.82 -8.74
#